data_AF-A0A1Y3YL45-F1
#
_entry.id   AF-A0A1Y3YL45-F1
#
_cell.length_a   1.000
_cell.length_b   1.000
_cell.length_c   1.000
_cell.angle_alpha   90.00
_cell.angle_beta   90.00
_cell.angle_gamma   90.00
#
_symmetry.space_group_name_H-M   'P 1'
#
loop_
_entity.id
_entity.type
_entity.pdbx_description
1 polymer ?
#
loop_
_entity_poly.entity_id
_entity_poly.type
_entity_poly.pdbx_seq_one_letter_code
_entity_poly.pdbx_strand_id
1 'polypeptide(L)'
;MKYIGRILCLVLCGMLLATVSVWLMRQGRIETLELRPGPQSGVEFAGLDRGKVNINLATREQLEELPGIGPALATAIVRYRDIHGPFEYPEHLIEVPGISEKMMETLLDLIAV
;
A
#
# COMPACT_ATOMS: atom_id res chain seq x y z
N MET A 1 38.07 35.74 43.85
CA MET A 1 36.70 35.18 43.78
C MET A 1 36.01 35.33 42.41
N LYS A 2 36.68 35.77 41.31
CA LYS A 2 36.06 35.95 39.98
C LYS A 2 36.12 34.72 39.04
N TYR A 3 36.81 33.65 39.43
CA TYR A 3 37.03 32.46 38.58
C TYR A 3 36.06 31.30 38.84
N ILE A 4 35.45 31.25 40.02
CA ILE A 4 34.53 30.16 40.43
C ILE A 4 33.27 30.11 39.55
N GLY A 5 32.71 31.27 39.17
CA GLY A 5 31.55 31.32 38.27
C GLY A 5 31.85 30.85 36.84
N ARG A 6 33.08 31.03 36.35
CA ARG A 6 33.49 30.58 35.00
C ARG A 6 33.74 29.08 34.96
N ILE A 7 34.34 28.52 36.02
CA ILE A 7 34.58 27.08 36.14
C ILE A 7 33.26 26.34 36.35
N LEU A 8 32.35 26.87 37.17
CA LEU A 8 31.03 26.29 37.39
C LEU A 8 30.18 26.27 36.10
N CYS A 9 30.26 27.33 35.27
CA CYS A 9 29.58 27.41 33.98
C CYS A 9 30.13 26.41 32.95
N LEU A 10 31.46 26.23 32.88
CA LEU A 10 32.08 25.26 31.96
C LEU A 10 31.78 23.80 32.38
N VAL A 11 31.77 23.51 33.68
CA VAL A 11 31.45 22.17 34.19
C VAL A 11 29.97 21.81 34.00
N LEU A 12 29.06 22.76 34.23
CA LEU A 12 27.63 22.58 33.98
C LEU A 12 27.33 22.40 32.48
N CYS A 13 28.01 23.15 31.59
CA CYS A 13 27.88 23.00 30.14
C CYS A 13 28.44 21.65 29.65
N GLY A 14 29.58 21.21 30.18
CA GLY A 14 30.19 19.91 29.84
C GLY A 14 29.35 18.70 30.26
N MET A 15 28.72 18.75 31.44
CA MET A 15 27.81 17.69 31.89
C MET A 15 26.53 17.61 31.03
N LEU A 16 25.99 18.75 30.60
CA LEU A 16 24.82 18.78 29.73
C LEU A 16 25.12 18.17 28.35
N LEU A 17 26.28 18.48 27.77
CA LEU A 17 26.72 17.90 26.51
C LEU A 17 26.97 16.39 26.60
N ALA A 18 27.56 15.91 27.70
CA ALA A 18 27.75 14.48 27.92
C ALA A 18 26.41 13.74 28.08
N THR A 19 25.43 14.33 28.76
CA THR A 19 24.08 13.75 28.86
C THR A 19 23.36 13.72 27.52
N VAL A 20 23.52 14.75 26.68
CA VAL A 20 22.93 14.80 25.34
C VAL A 20 23.62 13.80 24.39
N SER A 21 24.93 13.59 24.48
CA SER A 21 25.64 12.55 23.70
C SER A 21 25.25 11.13 24.12
N VAL A 22 25.11 10.84 25.42
CA VAL A 22 24.64 9.53 25.90
C VAL A 22 23.15 9.32 25.55
N TRP A 23 22.34 10.37 25.58
CA TRP A 23 20.95 10.34 25.11
C TRP A 23 20.86 10.11 23.59
N LEU A 24 21.68 10.79 22.79
CA LEU A 24 21.79 10.58 21.34
C LEU A 24 22.26 9.16 20.97
N MET A 25 23.25 8.62 21.68
CA MET A 25 23.68 7.22 21.47
C MET A 25 22.62 6.20 21.88
N ARG A 26 21.78 6.51 22.88
CA ARG A 26 20.68 5.65 23.33
C ARG A 26 19.41 5.77 22.47
N GLN A 27 19.30 6.78 21.61
CA GLN A 27 18.19 6.95 20.66
C GLN A 27 18.37 6.21 19.31
N GLY A 28 19.30 5.24 19.25
CA GLY A 28 19.47 4.34 18.10
C GLY A 28 18.56 3.09 18.11
N ARG A 29 17.30 3.18 18.53
CA ARG A 29 16.34 2.08 18.40
C ARG A 29 14.90 2.57 18.36
N ILE A 30 14.49 3.11 17.22
CA ILE A 30 13.06 3.09 16.86
C ILE A 30 12.82 1.75 16.19
N GLU A 31 12.50 0.76 17.02
CA GLU A 31 11.77 -0.44 16.61
C GLU A 31 10.36 0.00 16.20
N THR A 32 10.11 0.09 14.90
CA THR A 32 8.74 -0.01 14.38
C THR A 32 8.72 -0.96 13.20
N LEU A 33 8.38 -2.20 13.54
CA LEU A 33 7.76 -3.23 12.71
C LEU A 33 8.62 -3.78 11.57
N GLU A 34 9.60 -4.61 11.93
CA GLU A 34 9.62 -5.90 11.24
C GLU A 34 8.25 -6.54 11.51
N LEU A 35 7.35 -6.41 10.53
CA LEU A 35 6.23 -7.32 10.43
C LEU A 35 6.86 -8.71 10.45
N ARG A 36 6.69 -9.44 11.56
CA ARG A 36 6.84 -10.89 11.58
C ARG A 36 6.27 -11.38 10.25
N PRO A 37 6.94 -12.23 9.47
CA PRO A 37 6.18 -13.08 8.58
C PRO A 37 5.19 -13.79 9.51
N GLY A 38 3.94 -13.33 9.47
CA GLY A 38 2.82 -14.07 10.03
C GLY A 38 2.90 -15.47 9.44
N PRO A 39 2.24 -16.46 10.07
CA PRO A 39 2.12 -17.75 9.41
C PRO A 39 1.69 -17.46 7.97
N GLN A 40 2.49 -17.91 7.00
CA GLN A 40 2.11 -17.93 5.59
C GLN A 40 1.00 -19.00 5.47
N SER A 41 -0.10 -18.75 6.14
CA SER A 41 -1.25 -19.60 6.26
C SER A 41 -2.33 -19.00 5.40
N GLY A 42 -2.32 -19.44 4.15
CA GLY A 42 -3.41 -19.21 3.22
C GLY A 42 -3.32 -17.85 2.55
N VAL A 43 -3.15 -17.90 1.24
CA VAL A 43 -3.90 -17.06 0.30
C VAL A 43 -5.24 -16.69 0.97
N GLU A 44 -5.36 -15.48 1.52
CA GLU A 44 -6.67 -14.93 1.82
C GLU A 44 -7.31 -14.75 0.46
N PHE A 45 -8.15 -15.70 0.08
CA PHE A 45 -9.03 -15.59 -1.06
C PHE A 45 -10.04 -14.48 -0.77
N ALA A 46 -9.57 -13.23 -0.81
CA ALA A 46 -10.39 -12.04 -0.74
C ALA A 46 -11.24 -12.02 -2.02
N GLY A 47 -12.44 -12.60 -1.92
CA GLY A 47 -13.39 -12.72 -3.02
C GLY A 47 -13.65 -14.16 -3.46
N LEU A 48 -13.96 -15.09 -2.56
CA LEU A 48 -14.68 -16.32 -2.96
C LEU A 48 -16.17 -16.04 -3.17
N ASP A 49 -16.49 -15.11 -4.06
CA ASP A 49 -17.62 -15.31 -4.95
C ASP A 49 -17.15 -16.26 -6.06
N ARG A 50 -17.05 -17.55 -5.72
CA ARG A 50 -17.12 -18.66 -6.68
C ARG A 50 -16.26 -18.52 -7.96
N GLY A 51 -15.01 -18.08 -7.84
CA GLY A 51 -14.07 -17.98 -8.97
C GLY A 51 -14.21 -16.72 -9.83
N LYS A 52 -14.96 -15.72 -9.36
CA LYS A 52 -15.07 -14.41 -10.03
C LYS A 52 -14.03 -13.42 -9.48
N VAL A 53 -13.51 -12.57 -10.37
CA VAL A 53 -12.57 -11.50 -10.07
C VAL A 53 -13.33 -10.23 -9.70
N ASN A 54 -13.13 -9.70 -8.49
CA ASN A 54 -13.73 -8.44 -8.09
C ASN A 54 -13.00 -7.26 -8.77
N ILE A 55 -13.64 -6.50 -9.66
CA ILE A 55 -12.99 -5.43 -10.45
C ILE A 55 -12.59 -4.21 -9.62
N ASN A 56 -13.24 -3.98 -8.49
CA ASN A 56 -12.96 -2.86 -7.59
C ASN A 56 -11.74 -3.13 -6.70
N LEU A 57 -11.51 -4.39 -6.35
CA LEU A 57 -10.43 -4.82 -5.46
C LEU A 57 -9.27 -5.49 -6.20
N ALA A 58 -9.49 -6.00 -7.40
CA ALA A 58 -8.49 -6.74 -8.15
C ALA A 58 -7.23 -5.90 -8.39
N THR A 59 -6.09 -6.55 -8.28
CA THR A 59 -4.81 -6.01 -8.73
C THR A 59 -4.76 -6.04 -10.26
N ARG A 60 -3.79 -5.30 -10.82
CA ARG A 60 -3.56 -5.32 -12.27
C ARG A 60 -3.28 -6.74 -12.75
N GLU A 61 -2.47 -7.50 -12.01
CA GLU A 61 -2.10 -8.87 -12.33
C GLU A 61 -3.32 -9.81 -12.33
N GLN A 62 -4.24 -9.65 -11.37
CA GLN A 62 -5.49 -10.41 -11.32
C GLN A 62 -6.45 -10.07 -12.47
N LEU A 63 -6.46 -8.81 -12.92
CA LEU A 63 -7.23 -8.42 -14.10
C LEU A 63 -6.63 -8.99 -15.39
N GLU A 64 -5.31 -9.15 -15.47
CA GLU A 64 -4.62 -9.76 -16.63
C GLU A 64 -4.89 -11.27 -16.76
N GLU A 65 -5.34 -11.95 -15.68
CA GLU A 65 -5.76 -13.36 -15.73
C GLU A 65 -7.08 -13.54 -16.50
N LEU A 66 -7.84 -12.47 -16.70
CA LEU A 66 -9.11 -12.52 -17.41
C LEU A 66 -8.90 -12.63 -18.94
N PRO A 67 -9.72 -13.44 -19.63
CA PRO A 67 -9.56 -13.68 -21.06
C PRO A 67 -9.72 -12.38 -21.86
N GLY A 68 -8.66 -12.02 -22.60
CA GLY A 68 -8.64 -10.84 -23.45
C GLY A 68 -8.28 -9.53 -22.74
N ILE A 69 -8.05 -9.54 -21.42
CA ILE A 69 -7.51 -8.38 -20.70
C ILE A 69 -5.98 -8.47 -20.70
N GLY A 70 -5.34 -7.61 -21.51
CA GLY A 70 -3.89 -7.44 -21.49
C GLY A 70 -3.43 -6.36 -20.48
N PRO A 71 -2.11 -6.19 -20.30
CA PRO A 71 -1.54 -5.25 -19.33
C PRO A 71 -1.97 -3.79 -19.56
N ALA A 72 -2.18 -3.41 -20.83
CA ALA A 72 -2.68 -2.08 -21.19
C ALA A 72 -4.13 -1.86 -20.71
N LEU A 73 -5.00 -2.86 -20.88
CA LEU A 73 -6.40 -2.81 -20.45
C LEU A 73 -6.50 -2.88 -18.93
N ALA A 74 -5.77 -3.79 -18.27
CA ALA A 74 -5.74 -3.87 -16.82
C ALA A 74 -5.32 -2.54 -16.19
N THR A 75 -4.30 -1.88 -16.75
CA THR A 75 -3.89 -0.53 -16.32
C THR A 75 -4.98 0.52 -16.58
N ALA A 76 -5.71 0.43 -17.69
CA ALA A 76 -6.81 1.34 -18.00
C ALA A 76 -7.98 1.18 -17.02
N ILE A 77 -8.31 -0.05 -16.61
CA ILE A 77 -9.36 -0.35 -15.63
C ILE A 77 -9.02 0.25 -14.26
N VAL A 78 -7.79 0.02 -13.78
CA VAL A 78 -7.32 0.59 -12.51
C VAL A 78 -7.36 2.12 -12.56
N ARG A 79 -6.85 2.71 -13.65
CA ARG A 79 -6.89 4.17 -13.83
C ARG A 79 -8.32 4.71 -13.90
N TYR A 80 -9.24 3.98 -14.54
CA TYR A 80 -10.63 4.38 -14.63
C TYR A 80 -11.26 4.46 -13.23
N ARG A 81 -11.09 3.42 -12.39
CA ARG A 81 -11.63 3.45 -11.01
C ARG A 81 -10.99 4.50 -10.12
N ASP A 82 -9.73 4.85 -10.36
CA ASP A 82 -9.04 5.91 -9.61
C ASP A 82 -9.60 7.31 -9.95
N ILE A 83 -10.05 7.53 -11.19
CA ILE A 83 -10.55 8.83 -11.68
C ILE A 83 -12.06 8.96 -11.46
N HIS A 84 -12.82 7.92 -11.80
CA HIS A 84 -14.28 7.93 -11.79
C HIS A 84 -14.88 7.38 -10.49
N GLY A 85 -14.08 6.72 -9.66
CA GLY A 85 -14.54 5.99 -8.48
C GLY A 85 -14.81 4.51 -8.77
N PRO A 86 -15.25 3.75 -7.75
CA PRO A 86 -15.54 2.32 -7.91
C PRO A 86 -16.67 2.07 -8.90
N PHE A 87 -16.62 0.93 -9.58
CA PHE A 87 -17.68 0.47 -10.45
C PHE A 87 -18.88 0.01 -9.62
N GLU A 88 -20.06 0.55 -9.91
CA GLU A 88 -21.33 0.12 -9.28
C GLU A 88 -21.82 -1.22 -9.84
N TYR A 89 -21.58 -1.47 -11.12
CA TYR A 89 -22.04 -2.66 -11.83
C TYR A 89 -20.91 -3.21 -12.72
N PRO A 90 -20.81 -4.53 -12.90
CA PRO A 90 -19.78 -5.13 -13.75
C PRO A 90 -19.88 -4.69 -15.21
N GLU A 91 -21.08 -4.35 -15.70
CA GLU A 91 -21.33 -3.86 -17.05
C GLU A 91 -20.67 -2.49 -17.32
N HIS A 92 -20.45 -1.67 -16.29
CA HIS A 92 -19.79 -0.36 -16.43
C HIS A 92 -18.33 -0.46 -16.86
N LEU A 93 -17.75 -1.66 -16.81
CA LEU A 93 -16.43 -1.93 -17.35
C LEU A 93 -16.35 -1.61 -18.87
N ILE A 94 -17.48 -1.53 -19.59
CA ILE A 94 -17.55 -1.18 -21.02
C ILE A 94 -17.12 0.28 -21.29
N GLU A 95 -17.18 1.14 -20.27
CA GLU A 95 -16.74 2.53 -20.38
C GLU A 95 -15.22 2.66 -20.48
N VAL A 96 -14.48 1.59 -20.14
CA VAL A 96 -13.02 1.57 -20.28
C VAL A 96 -12.65 1.39 -21.76
N PRO A 97 -11.85 2.30 -22.33
CA PRO A 97 -11.49 2.25 -23.74
C PRO A 97 -10.73 0.96 -24.09
N GLY A 98 -11.20 0.25 -25.11
CA GLY A 98 -10.63 -1.00 -25.60
C GLY A 98 -11.34 -2.26 -25.14
N ILE A 99 -12.39 -2.14 -24.30
CA ILE A 99 -13.29 -3.24 -24.00
C ILE A 99 -14.43 -3.24 -25.02
N SER A 100 -14.67 -4.38 -25.65
CA SER A 100 -15.74 -4.56 -26.64
C SER A 100 -16.93 -5.28 -26.01
N GLU A 101 -18.13 -5.09 -26.55
CA GLU A 101 -19.35 -5.77 -26.09
C GLU A 101 -19.19 -7.29 -26.08
N LYS A 102 -18.55 -7.84 -27.13
CA LYS A 102 -18.28 -9.28 -27.23
C LYS A 102 -17.37 -9.79 -26.10
N MET A 103 -16.38 -9.00 -25.69
CA MET A 103 -15.53 -9.36 -24.55
C MET A 103 -16.31 -9.26 -23.25
N MET A 104 -17.16 -8.24 -23.11
CA MET A 104 -17.98 -8.05 -21.93
C MET A 104 -18.86 -9.27 -21.64
N GLU A 105 -19.53 -9.82 -22.66
CA GLU A 105 -20.35 -11.04 -22.52
C GLU A 105 -19.56 -12.21 -21.91
N THR A 106 -18.28 -12.35 -22.23
CA THR A 106 -17.42 -13.41 -21.66
C THR A 106 -16.94 -13.06 -20.25
N LEU A 107 -16.75 -11.78 -19.97
CA LEU A 107 -16.25 -11.29 -18.68
C LEU A 107 -17.32 -11.23 -17.61
N LEU A 108 -18.58 -10.95 -17.94
CA LEU A 108 -19.68 -10.80 -16.97
C LEU A 108 -19.86 -12.02 -16.05
N ASP A 109 -19.61 -13.22 -16.57
CA ASP A 109 -19.66 -14.45 -15.78
C ASP A 109 -18.42 -14.66 -14.89
N LEU A 110 -17.31 -13.97 -15.19
CA LEU A 110 -16.02 -14.08 -14.52
C LEU A 110 -15.72 -12.91 -13.57
N ILE A 111 -16.51 -11.84 -13.60
CA ILE A 111 -16.26 -10.64 -12.79
C ILE A 111 -17.38 -10.34 -11.79
N ALA A 112 -17.02 -9.64 -10.72
CA ALA A 112 -17.93 -9.11 -9.71
C ALA A 112 -17.49 -7.70 -9.31
N VAL A 113 -18.36 -6.96 -8.61
CA VAL A 113 -18.10 -5.62 -8.06
C VAL A 113 -17.98 -5.65 -6.55
#